data_AF-A0A0H3LYI3-F1
#
_entry.id   AF-A0A0H3LYI3-F1
#
_cell.length_a   1.000
_cell.length_b   1.000
_cell.length_c   1.000
_cell.angle_alpha   90.00
_cell.angle_beta   90.00
_cell.angle_gamma   90.00
#
_symmetry.space_group_name_H-M   'P 1'
#
loop_
_entity.id
_entity.type
_entity.pdbx_description
1 polymer ?
#
loop_
_entity_poly.entity_id
_entity_poly.type
_entity_poly.pdbx_seq_one_letter_code
_entity_poly.pdbx_strand_id
1 'polypeptide(L)'
;MLKYLFLSSLVLAAGCASVGSYSSNYVDQNITENEAKLVANDFISNIKRPLPPATTTILIKKNDTADNFTPLFINLLQRTGYNVIYTDQPQKQQNIGVNLNYRIQLNNRTIVYVLQYNVAGEPRVHIHSRPR
;
A
#
# COMPACT_ATOMS: atom_id res chain seq x y z
N MET A 1 -25.24 19.89 52.03
CA MET A 1 -25.56 19.67 50.60
C MET A 1 -24.27 19.47 49.85
N LEU A 2 -24.15 18.36 49.12
CA LEU A 2 -23.58 18.21 47.75
C LEU A 2 -22.46 19.23 47.38
N LYS A 3 -21.26 18.84 46.91
CA LYS A 3 -21.07 18.02 45.71
C LYS A 3 -19.56 17.83 45.48
N TYR A 4 -19.23 16.65 45.00
CA TYR A 4 -17.97 16.14 44.47
C TYR A 4 -17.30 17.03 43.39
N LEU A 5 -16.09 16.59 43.01
CA LEU A 5 -15.36 16.75 41.74
C LEU A 5 -14.18 17.73 41.89
N PHE A 6 -12.92 17.37 41.62
CA PHE A 6 -12.42 16.56 40.52
C PHE A 6 -11.09 15.90 40.91
N LEU A 7 -11.06 14.57 41.11
CA LEU A 7 -9.86 13.81 40.75
C LEU A 7 -9.90 13.66 39.24
N SER A 8 -9.22 14.55 38.53
CA SER A 8 -8.98 14.38 37.10
C SER A 8 -7.99 13.22 36.94
N SER A 9 -8.52 12.00 36.83
CA SER A 9 -7.81 10.87 36.28
C SER A 9 -7.54 11.19 34.82
N LEU A 10 -6.37 11.79 34.56
CA LEU A 10 -5.81 12.02 33.25
C LEU A 10 -5.42 10.66 32.66
N VAL A 11 -6.41 9.90 32.20
CA VAL A 11 -6.19 8.70 31.40
C VAL A 11 -5.77 9.20 30.02
N LEU A 12 -4.46 9.36 29.82
CA LEU A 12 -3.87 9.47 28.50
C LEU A 12 -4.13 8.15 27.78
N ALA A 13 -5.24 8.09 27.05
CA ALA A 13 -5.45 7.08 26.03
C ALA A 13 -4.38 7.30 24.97
N ALA A 14 -3.26 6.59 25.09
CA ALA A 14 -2.34 6.37 24.00
C ALA A 14 -3.10 5.57 22.94
N GLY A 15 -3.80 6.28 22.06
CA GLY A 15 -4.33 5.70 20.84
C GLY A 15 -3.13 5.28 20.01
N CYS A 16 -2.75 4.01 20.07
CA CYS A 16 -2.00 3.38 19.01
C CYS A 16 -2.84 3.58 17.75
N ALA A 17 -2.53 4.62 16.96
CA ALA A 17 -3.00 4.71 15.60
C ALA A 17 -2.36 3.52 14.89
N SER A 18 -3.05 2.38 14.90
CA SER A 18 -2.77 1.29 14.01
C SER A 18 -2.79 1.93 12.63
N VAL A 19 -1.61 2.04 12.02
CA VAL A 19 -1.49 2.41 10.62
C VAL A 19 -2.23 1.30 9.90
N GLY A 20 -3.51 1.53 9.63
CA GLY A 20 -4.42 0.48 9.20
C GLY A 20 -3.82 -0.17 7.97
N SER A 21 -3.35 -1.41 8.10
CA SER A 21 -2.93 -2.21 6.96
C SER A 21 -4.11 -2.24 6.01
N TYR A 22 -3.96 -1.64 4.83
CA TYR A 22 -5.03 -1.63 3.85
C TYR A 22 -5.35 -3.08 3.49
N SER A 23 -6.59 -3.51 3.72
CA SER A 23 -7.04 -4.88 3.44
C SER A 23 -7.34 -5.10 1.94
N SER A 24 -7.38 -4.02 1.17
CA SER A 24 -7.58 -4.01 -0.28
C SER A 24 -6.78 -2.89 -0.93
N ASN A 25 -6.36 -3.11 -2.17
CA ASN A 25 -5.81 -2.03 -2.97
C ASN A 25 -6.94 -1.10 -3.44
N TYR A 26 -6.60 0.16 -3.68
CA TYR A 26 -7.54 1.15 -4.20
C TYR A 26 -6.85 2.07 -5.19
N VAL A 27 -7.53 2.37 -6.29
CA VAL A 27 -7.08 3.30 -7.31
C VAL A 27 -8.26 4.18 -7.69
N ASP A 28 -8.09 5.48 -7.57
CA ASP A 28 -9.08 6.47 -8.02
C ASP A 28 -9.26 6.36 -9.54
N GLN A 29 -10.52 6.30 -10.00
CA GLN A 29 -10.87 6.11 -11.42
C GLN A 29 -10.41 7.28 -12.30
N ASN A 30 -10.14 8.45 -11.72
CA ASN A 30 -9.70 9.63 -12.45
C ASN A 30 -8.19 9.69 -12.71
N ILE A 31 -7.44 8.68 -12.24
CA ILE A 31 -6.01 8.54 -12.51
C ILE A 31 -5.81 8.19 -13.99
N THR A 32 -5.04 9.01 -14.70
CA THR A 32 -4.68 8.73 -16.09
C THR A 32 -3.63 7.64 -16.19
N GLU A 33 -3.47 7.04 -17.37
CA GLU A 33 -2.43 6.05 -17.63
C GLU A 33 -1.01 6.61 -17.40
N ASN A 34 -0.76 7.88 -17.74
CA ASN A 34 0.54 8.51 -17.53
C ASN A 34 0.84 8.71 -16.04
N GLU A 35 -0.17 9.11 -15.26
CA GLU A 35 -0.08 9.22 -13.81
C GLU A 35 0.15 7.84 -13.17
N ALA A 36 -0.56 6.82 -13.63
CA ALA A 36 -0.37 5.43 -13.20
C ALA A 36 1.06 4.92 -13.47
N LYS A 37 1.61 5.21 -14.67
CA LYS A 37 3.02 4.87 -15.01
C LYS A 37 4.00 5.54 -14.05
N LEU A 38 3.78 6.79 -13.72
CA LEU A 38 4.65 7.53 -12.82
C LEU A 38 4.64 6.92 -11.41
N VAL A 39 3.45 6.62 -10.89
CA VAL A 39 3.30 5.96 -9.58
C VAL A 39 3.94 4.56 -9.59
N ALA A 40 3.72 3.78 -10.66
CA ALA A 40 4.26 2.42 -10.78
C ALA A 40 5.79 2.41 -10.77
N ASN A 41 6.43 3.34 -11.48
CA ASN A 41 7.89 3.46 -11.48
C ASN A 41 8.46 3.88 -10.12
N ASP A 42 7.77 4.77 -9.40
CA ASP A 42 8.16 5.17 -8.05
C ASP A 42 8.07 3.98 -7.08
N PHE A 43 6.98 3.21 -7.16
CA PHE A 43 6.84 1.97 -6.38
C PHE A 43 7.94 0.95 -6.68
N ILE A 44 8.24 0.67 -7.95
CA ILE A 44 9.34 -0.22 -8.32
C ILE A 44 10.67 0.27 -7.75
N SER A 45 10.94 1.57 -7.88
CA SER A 45 12.18 2.17 -7.37
C SER A 45 12.30 2.03 -5.85
N ASN A 46 11.18 2.15 -5.13
CA ASN A 46 11.12 1.94 -3.69
C ASN A 46 11.40 0.48 -3.30
N ILE A 47 10.80 -0.50 -3.99
CA ILE A 47 10.88 -1.91 -3.58
C ILE A 47 12.12 -2.63 -4.11
N LYS A 48 12.75 -2.18 -5.19
CA LYS A 48 13.82 -2.92 -5.88
C LYS A 48 15.00 -3.30 -4.99
N ARG A 49 15.38 -2.40 -4.07
CA ARG A 49 16.48 -2.63 -3.13
C ARG A 49 16.08 -3.54 -1.96
N PRO A 50 14.99 -3.28 -1.21
CA PRO A 50 14.60 -4.14 -0.09
C PRO A 50 14.02 -5.49 -0.52
N LEU A 51 13.46 -5.58 -1.73
CA LEU A 51 12.85 -6.76 -2.31
C LEU A 51 13.54 -7.07 -3.66
N PRO A 52 14.67 -7.80 -3.67
CA PRO A 52 15.40 -8.08 -4.90
C PRO A 52 14.53 -8.86 -5.92
N PRO A 53 14.44 -8.41 -7.19
CA PRO A 53 13.51 -9.01 -8.17
C PRO A 53 13.68 -10.51 -8.39
N ALA A 54 14.92 -10.98 -8.54
CA ALA A 54 15.23 -12.36 -8.87
C ALA A 54 14.84 -13.38 -7.78
N THR A 55 14.66 -12.93 -6.54
CA THR A 55 14.42 -13.80 -5.38
C THR A 55 13.11 -13.51 -4.67
N THR A 56 12.34 -12.52 -5.13
CA THR A 56 11.11 -12.10 -4.47
C THR A 56 9.90 -12.43 -5.32
N THR A 57 8.98 -13.21 -4.74
CA THR A 57 7.61 -13.32 -5.25
C THR A 57 6.76 -12.23 -4.63
N ILE A 58 6.08 -11.47 -5.47
CA ILE A 58 5.17 -10.40 -5.08
C ILE A 58 3.74 -10.91 -5.12
N LEU A 59 3.02 -10.76 -4.02
CA LEU A 59 1.60 -11.09 -3.91
C LEU A 59 0.81 -9.79 -4.03
N ILE A 60 -0.14 -9.77 -4.96
CA ILE A 60 -1.06 -8.65 -5.16
C ILE A 60 -2.48 -9.18 -5.01
N LYS A 61 -3.25 -8.56 -4.12
CA LYS A 61 -4.68 -8.84 -4.00
C LYS A 61 -5.41 -8.40 -5.27
N LYS A 62 -6.33 -9.23 -5.77
CA LYS A 62 -7.24 -8.80 -6.83
C LYS A 62 -8.12 -7.65 -6.37
N ASN A 63 -8.30 -6.67 -7.26
CA ASN A 63 -9.18 -5.55 -7.01
C ASN A 63 -10.60 -5.95 -7.43
N ASP A 64 -11.58 -5.60 -6.59
CA ASP A 64 -13.00 -5.85 -6.88
C ASP A 64 -13.52 -4.95 -8.02
N THR A 65 -12.80 -3.85 -8.30
CA THR A 65 -13.10 -2.90 -9.37
C THR A 65 -11.93 -2.85 -10.34
N ALA A 66 -12.22 -2.86 -11.64
CA ALA A 66 -11.21 -2.67 -12.67
C ALA A 66 -10.60 -1.27 -12.58
N ASP A 67 -9.29 -1.18 -12.74
CA ASP A 67 -8.54 0.08 -12.70
C ASP A 67 -7.38 0.07 -13.71
N ASN A 68 -6.90 1.27 -14.05
CA ASN A 68 -5.87 1.46 -15.08
C ASN A 68 -4.44 1.21 -14.56
N PHE A 69 -4.25 1.02 -13.26
CA PHE A 69 -2.95 0.92 -12.61
C PHE A 69 -2.52 -0.53 -12.38
N THR A 70 -3.39 -1.38 -11.85
CA THR A 70 -3.07 -2.74 -11.41
C THR A 70 -2.51 -3.60 -12.54
N PRO A 71 -3.13 -3.67 -13.74
CA PRO A 71 -2.57 -4.45 -14.84
C PRO A 71 -1.21 -3.92 -15.29
N LEU A 72 -1.05 -2.59 -15.32
CA LEU A 72 0.19 -1.91 -15.68
C LEU A 72 1.30 -2.22 -14.67
N PHE A 73 1.00 -2.15 -13.38
CA PHE A 73 1.95 -2.40 -12.30
C PHE A 73 2.40 -3.85 -12.28
N ILE A 74 1.48 -4.82 -12.46
CA ILE A 74 1.82 -6.25 -12.60
C ILE A 74 2.77 -6.46 -13.78
N ASN A 75 2.49 -5.87 -14.93
CA ASN A 75 3.35 -5.99 -16.11
C ASN A 75 4.75 -5.42 -15.84
N LEU A 76 4.84 -4.27 -15.18
CA LEU A 76 6.11 -3.64 -14.86
C LEU A 76 6.92 -4.47 -13.85
N LEU A 77 6.28 -5.04 -12.83
CA LEU A 77 6.91 -5.97 -11.87
C LEU A 77 7.52 -7.17 -12.60
N GLN A 78 6.74 -7.82 -13.47
CA GLN A 78 7.21 -8.98 -14.24
C GLN A 78 8.39 -8.62 -15.15
N ARG A 79 8.32 -7.48 -15.86
CA ARG A 79 9.44 -6.96 -16.68
C ARG A 79 10.69 -6.63 -15.87
N THR A 80 10.53 -6.26 -14.60
CA THR A 80 11.63 -5.98 -13.67
C THR A 80 12.26 -7.28 -13.11
N GLY A 81 11.63 -8.43 -13.34
CA GLY A 81 12.13 -9.75 -12.96
C GLY A 81 11.47 -10.35 -11.71
N TYR A 82 10.41 -9.73 -11.18
CA TYR A 82 9.64 -10.30 -10.09
C TYR A 82 8.77 -11.46 -10.57
N ASN A 83 8.66 -12.50 -9.76
CA ASN A 83 7.52 -13.41 -9.84
C ASN A 83 6.30 -12.72 -9.23
N VAL A 84 5.15 -12.74 -9.90
CA VAL A 84 3.94 -12.04 -9.43
C VAL A 84 2.77 -13.01 -9.35
N ILE A 85 2.17 -13.12 -8.16
CA ILE A 85 0.94 -13.88 -7.94
C ILE A 85 -0.20 -12.90 -7.69
N TYR A 86 -1.18 -12.92 -8.60
CA TYR A 86 -2.38 -12.11 -8.53
C TYR A 86 -3.56 -12.96 -8.01
N THR A 87 -3.98 -12.73 -6.77
CA THR A 87 -4.82 -13.67 -6.00
C THR A 87 -5.88 -12.96 -5.17
N ASP A 88 -7.01 -13.61 -4.95
CA ASP A 88 -8.08 -13.11 -4.06
C ASP A 88 -7.72 -13.30 -2.57
N GLN A 89 -6.75 -14.17 -2.28
CA GLN A 89 -6.38 -14.59 -0.93
C GLN A 89 -4.87 -14.51 -0.67
N PRO A 90 -4.24 -13.32 -0.74
CA PRO A 90 -2.79 -13.18 -0.54
C PRO A 90 -2.34 -13.64 0.85
N GLN A 91 -3.22 -13.56 1.85
CA GLN A 91 -2.93 -14.00 3.21
C GLN A 91 -2.60 -15.49 3.32
N LYS A 92 -3.21 -16.35 2.49
CA LYS A 92 -2.92 -17.78 2.47
C LYS A 92 -1.56 -18.12 1.83
N GLN A 93 -0.95 -17.15 1.16
CA GLN A 93 0.29 -17.32 0.40
C GLN A 93 1.46 -16.52 1.00
N GLN A 94 1.30 -15.95 2.20
CA GLN A 94 2.36 -15.14 2.84
C GLN A 94 3.68 -15.88 3.03
N ASN A 95 3.65 -17.21 3.15
CA ASN A 95 4.85 -18.03 3.30
C ASN A 95 5.69 -18.13 2.02
N ILE A 96 5.14 -17.75 0.86
CA ILE A 96 5.80 -17.91 -0.45
C ILE A 96 6.08 -16.58 -1.16
N GLY A 97 5.74 -15.44 -0.55
CA GLY A 97 5.94 -14.13 -1.16
C GLY A 97 5.60 -12.97 -0.25
N VAL A 98 5.89 -11.76 -0.73
CA VAL A 98 5.64 -10.51 -0.02
C VAL A 98 4.36 -9.89 -0.53
N ASN A 99 3.42 -9.62 0.38
CA ASN A 99 2.19 -8.91 0.05
C ASN A 99 2.46 -7.42 -0.15
N LEU A 100 2.15 -6.91 -1.34
CA LEU A 100 2.13 -5.48 -1.63
C LEU A 100 0.70 -4.96 -1.58
N ASN A 101 0.44 -4.01 -0.68
CA ASN A 101 -0.81 -3.28 -0.62
C ASN A 101 -0.58 -1.83 -1.05
N TYR A 102 -1.45 -1.27 -1.87
CA TYR A 102 -1.33 0.13 -2.29
C TYR A 102 -2.66 0.87 -2.38
N ARG A 103 -2.59 2.19 -2.21
CA ARG A 103 -3.70 3.10 -2.41
C ARG A 103 -3.23 4.29 -3.24
N ILE A 104 -3.99 4.67 -4.27
CA ILE A 104 -3.71 5.81 -5.14
C ILE A 104 -4.98 6.65 -5.21
N GLN A 105 -4.90 7.90 -4.79
CA GLN A 105 -6.04 8.79 -4.65
C GLN A 105 -5.76 10.14 -5.32
N LEU A 106 -6.74 10.68 -6.05
CA LEU A 106 -6.67 12.02 -6.60
C LEU A 106 -7.45 12.98 -5.69
N ASN A 107 -6.73 13.90 -5.06
CA ASN A 107 -7.31 14.99 -4.26
C ASN A 107 -7.17 16.30 -5.03
N ASN A 108 -8.22 16.69 -5.74
CA ASN A 108 -8.25 17.86 -6.65
C ASN A 108 -7.16 17.78 -7.73
N ARG A 109 -6.00 18.41 -7.49
CA ARG A 109 -4.84 18.46 -8.41
C ARG A 109 -3.62 17.73 -7.84
N THR A 110 -3.80 16.95 -6.77
CA THR A 110 -2.70 16.24 -6.10
C THR A 110 -2.99 14.76 -6.10
N ILE A 111 -2.04 13.97 -6.59
CA ILE A 111 -2.09 12.51 -6.51
C ILE A 111 -1.33 12.11 -5.25
N VAL A 112 -2.04 11.45 -4.33
CA VAL A 112 -1.47 10.89 -3.11
C VAL A 112 -1.48 9.40 -3.24
N TYR A 113 -0.34 8.77 -3.00
CA TYR A 113 -0.22 7.33 -3.13
C TYR A 113 0.63 6.73 -2.02
N VAL A 114 0.24 5.52 -1.63
CA VAL A 114 0.82 4.77 -0.52
C VAL A 114 1.07 3.35 -0.98
N LEU A 115 2.25 2.82 -0.64
CA LEU A 115 2.62 1.40 -0.79
C LEU A 115 3.03 0.86 0.58
N GLN A 116 2.51 -0.31 0.93
CA GLN A 116 2.79 -1.01 2.18
C GLN A 116 3.22 -2.44 1.89
N TYR A 117 4.25 -2.90 2.59
CA TYR A 117 4.79 -4.25 2.46
C TYR A 117 5.65 -4.61 3.67
N ASN A 118 5.99 -5.89 3.83
CA ASN A 118 6.88 -6.32 4.91
C ASN A 118 8.23 -6.81 4.35
N VAL A 119 9.31 -6.54 5.09
CA VAL A 119 10.66 -7.04 4.80
C VAL A 119 11.15 -7.75 6.06
N ALA A 120 11.37 -9.06 5.98
CA ALA A 120 11.79 -9.88 7.13
C ALA A 120 10.86 -9.70 8.36
N GLY A 121 9.55 -9.58 8.13
CA GLY A 121 8.54 -9.36 9.18
C GLY A 121 8.32 -7.91 9.57
N GLU A 122 9.21 -6.99 9.18
CA GLU A 122 9.11 -5.57 9.52
C GLU A 122 8.26 -4.80 8.50
N PRO A 123 7.25 -4.01 8.94
CA PRO A 123 6.44 -3.22 8.03
C PRO A 123 7.25 -2.07 7.41
N ARG A 124 7.04 -1.88 6.12
CA ARG A 124 7.55 -0.78 5.30
C ARG A 124 6.37 -0.03 4.70
N VAL A 125 6.47 1.28 4.72
CA VAL A 125 5.46 2.18 4.17
C VAL A 125 6.18 3.23 3.34
N HIS A 126 5.71 3.42 2.11
CA HIS A 126 6.17 4.46 1.19
C HIS A 126 4.98 5.34 0.85
N ILE A 127 5.04 6.62 1.23
CA ILE A 127 3.98 7.61 0.99
C ILE A 127 4.58 8.73 0.17
N HIS A 128 3.88 9.13 -0.87
CA HIS A 128 4.29 10.24 -1.71
C HIS A 128 3.03 11.01 -2.16
N SER A 129 3.16 12.33 -2.23
CA SER A 129 2.16 13.22 -2.84
C SER A 129 2.81 14.04 -3.95
N ARG A 130 2.15 14.15 -5.10
CA ARG A 130 2.65 14.97 -6.21
C ARG A 130 1.53 15.76 -6.88
N PRO A 131 1.83 16.92 -7.48
CA PRO A 131 0.88 17.57 -8.36
C PRO A 131 0.59 16.68 -9.58
N ARG A 132 -0.63 16.83 -10.10
CA ARG A 132 -1.09 16.29 -11.37
C ARG A 132 -0.44 17.04 -12.53
#